data_AF-A0A927ZTF4-F1
#
_entry.id   AF-A0A927ZTF4-F1
#
_cell.length_a   1.000
_cell.length_b   1.000
_cell.length_c   1.000
_cell.angle_alpha   90.00
_cell.angle_beta   90.00
_cell.angle_gamma   90.00
#
_symmetry.space_group_name_H-M   'P 1'
#
loop_
_entity.id
_entity.type
_entity.pdbx_description
1 polymer ?
#
loop_
_entity_poly.entity_id
_entity_poly.type
_entity_poly.pdbx_seq_one_letter_code
_entity_poly.pdbx_strand_id
1 'polypeptide(L)'
;WYERRKLDLSKMQAALDLIKGTHDFSAFRAAGGAPMSPVRTIYEAKVEERPGDMLEFTIYGNGFLYHMVRNIIGTVANVGLGRISVERFAAIMESLDRHQASATAPACGLYLYSVEY
;
A
#
# COMPACT_ATOMS: atom_id res chain seq x y z
N TRP A 1 -9.30 -8.55 -4.08
CA TRP A 1 -10.53 -8.18 -4.81
C TRP A 1 -10.33 -8.50 -6.27
N TYR A 2 -11.39 -8.54 -7.08
CA TYR A 2 -11.27 -8.88 -8.49
C TYR A 2 -10.95 -7.65 -9.35
N GLU A 3 -9.91 -7.74 -10.18
CA GLU A 3 -9.57 -6.77 -11.22
C GLU A 3 -9.45 -7.54 -12.55
N ARG A 4 -10.08 -7.01 -13.61
CA ARG A 4 -10.15 -7.70 -14.91
C ARG A 4 -8.90 -7.46 -15.75
N ARG A 5 -8.23 -6.33 -15.54
CA ARG A 5 -7.07 -5.93 -16.32
C ARG A 5 -5.81 -6.56 -15.73
N LYS A 6 -4.89 -6.93 -16.61
CA LYS A 6 -3.58 -7.42 -16.19
C LYS A 6 -2.84 -6.31 -15.44
N LEU A 7 -2.24 -6.66 -14.31
CA LEU A 7 -1.42 -5.77 -13.50
C LEU A 7 0.06 -6.01 -13.80
N ASP A 8 0.84 -4.94 -13.84
CA ASP A 8 2.29 -4.98 -13.98
C ASP A 8 2.94 -5.19 -12.60
N LEU A 9 3.35 -6.42 -12.30
CA LEU A 9 3.95 -6.79 -11.03
C LEU A 9 5.27 -6.10 -10.78
N SER A 10 6.07 -5.88 -11.82
CA SER A 10 7.38 -5.22 -11.67
C SER A 10 7.20 -3.79 -11.19
N LYS A 11 6.24 -3.06 -11.76
CA LYS A 11 5.93 -1.69 -11.31
C LYS A 11 5.29 -1.65 -9.93
N MET A 12 4.42 -2.62 -9.61
CA MET A 12 3.84 -2.72 -8.27
C MET A 12 4.91 -2.99 -7.21
N GLN A 13 5.83 -3.94 -7.48
CA GLN A 13 6.94 -4.22 -6.58
C GLN A 13 7.86 -3.00 -6.42
N ALA A 14 8.16 -2.28 -7.51
CA ALA A 14 8.94 -1.04 -7.42
C ALA A 14 8.28 0.02 -6.53
N ALA A 15 6.95 0.17 -6.59
CA ALA A 15 6.23 1.07 -5.69
C ALA A 15 6.23 0.59 -4.23
N LEU A 16 6.13 -0.74 -4.00
CA LEU A 16 6.26 -1.34 -2.67
C LEU A 16 7.69 -1.22 -2.12
N ASP A 17 8.70 -1.15 -2.97
CA ASP A 17 10.08 -0.99 -2.52
C ASP A 17 10.32 0.39 -1.91
N LEU A 18 9.63 1.42 -2.39
CA LEU A 18 9.71 2.78 -1.87
C LEU A 18 9.16 2.91 -0.45
N ILE A 19 8.24 2.04 -0.04
CA ILE A 19 7.62 2.13 1.29
C ILE A 19 8.38 1.40 2.37
N LYS A 20 9.38 0.58 2.02
CA LYS A 20 10.24 -0.11 3.00
C LYS A 20 11.08 0.90 3.78
N GLY A 21 11.29 0.62 5.06
CA GLY A 21 11.99 1.51 5.99
C GLY A 21 11.04 2.40 6.79
N THR A 22 11.57 3.47 7.37
CA THR A 22 10.85 4.38 8.27
C THR A 22 10.46 5.65 7.54
N HIS A 23 9.15 5.90 7.42
CA HIS A 23 8.60 7.03 6.66
C HIS A 23 7.40 7.64 7.35
N ASP A 24 7.08 8.89 6.99
CA ASP A 24 5.79 9.49 7.29
C ASP A 24 4.74 9.00 6.29
N PHE A 25 3.70 8.31 6.79
CA PHE A 25 2.64 7.75 5.97
C PHE A 25 1.34 8.60 5.97
N SER A 26 1.45 9.90 6.22
CA SER A 26 0.29 10.82 6.23
C SER A 26 -0.53 10.78 4.95
N ALA A 27 0.13 10.66 3.78
CA ALA A 27 -0.56 10.51 2.49
C ALA A 27 -1.44 9.25 2.39
N PHE A 28 -1.20 8.25 3.25
CA PHE A 28 -1.96 7.00 3.29
C PHE A 28 -2.80 6.86 4.55
N ARG A 29 -2.93 7.92 5.37
CA ARG A 29 -3.77 7.92 6.56
C ARG A 29 -5.20 8.35 6.21
N ALA A 30 -6.20 7.58 6.66
CA ALA A 30 -7.59 8.03 6.62
C ALA A 30 -7.95 8.89 7.85
N ALA A 31 -8.93 9.78 7.66
CA ALA A 31 -9.58 10.48 8.77
C ALA A 31 -10.29 9.49 9.72
N GLY A 32 -10.43 9.87 10.99
CA GLY A 32 -11.12 9.06 12.01
C GLY A 32 -10.23 8.09 12.80
N GLY A 33 -8.94 7.99 12.47
CA GLY A 33 -7.98 7.24 13.28
C GLY A 33 -7.56 7.99 14.55
N ALA A 34 -7.11 7.25 15.58
CA ALA A 34 -6.56 7.82 16.80
C ALA A 34 -5.42 8.82 16.54
N PRO A 35 -5.21 9.82 17.41
CA PRO A 35 -4.08 10.74 17.31
C PRO A 35 -2.80 9.98 17.65
N MET A 36 -2.09 9.55 16.61
CA MET A 36 -0.81 8.84 16.72
C MET A 36 0.17 9.43 15.70
N SER A 37 1.47 9.33 15.99
CA SER A 37 2.51 9.71 15.02
C SER A 37 2.23 9.02 13.68
N PRO A 38 2.33 9.73 12.53
CA PRO A 38 2.16 9.12 11.22
C PRO A 38 3.40 8.35 10.75
N VAL A 39 4.50 8.41 11.50
CA VAL A 39 5.75 7.74 11.17
C VAL A 39 5.68 6.26 11.52
N ARG A 40 5.84 5.39 10.52
CA ARG A 40 5.87 3.92 10.71
C ARG A 40 7.10 3.32 10.03
N THR A 41 7.43 2.11 10.47
CA THR A 41 8.51 1.33 9.87
C THR A 41 7.90 0.11 9.21
N ILE A 42 8.09 -0.03 7.90
CA ILE A 42 7.75 -1.22 7.12
C ILE A 42 9.02 -2.02 6.92
N TYR A 43 9.02 -3.25 7.41
CA TYR A 43 10.14 -4.18 7.29
C TYR A 43 10.06 -4.99 5.99
N GLU A 44 8.85 -5.39 5.59
CA GLU A 44 8.61 -6.14 4.35
C GLU A 44 7.42 -5.56 3.61
N ALA A 45 7.58 -5.40 2.29
CA ALA A 45 6.52 -5.06 1.37
C ALA A 45 6.77 -5.80 0.05
N LYS A 46 5.91 -6.77 -0.29
CA LYS A 46 6.04 -7.56 -1.52
C LYS A 46 4.70 -7.90 -2.15
N VAL A 47 4.75 -8.19 -3.45
CA VAL A 47 3.65 -8.76 -4.23
C VAL A 47 4.10 -10.06 -4.88
N GLU A 48 3.29 -11.11 -4.74
CA GLU A 48 3.57 -12.44 -5.29
C GLU A 48 2.38 -12.97 -6.08
N GLU A 49 2.64 -13.70 -7.16
CA GLU A 49 1.61 -14.48 -7.85
C GLU A 49 1.30 -15.73 -7.04
N ARG A 50 0.00 -16.01 -6.88
CA ARG A 50 -0.54 -17.23 -6.27
C ARG A 50 -1.40 -17.97 -7.29
N PRO A 51 -1.59 -19.29 -7.12
CA PRO A 51 -2.46 -20.07 -8.00
C PRO A 51 -3.86 -19.46 -8.15
N GLY A 52 -4.43 -19.57 -9.35
CA GLY A 52 -5.78 -19.06 -9.65
C GLY A 52 -5.82 -17.56 -9.96
N ASP A 53 -4.80 -17.03 -10.64
CA ASP A 53 -4.69 -15.63 -11.05
C ASP A 53 -4.83 -14.63 -9.89
N MET A 54 -4.32 -15.04 -8.72
CA MET A 54 -4.37 -14.24 -7.51
C MET A 54 -3.04 -13.54 -7.29
N LEU A 55 -3.11 -12.28 -6.87
CA LEU A 55 -1.96 -11.54 -6.35
C LEU A 55 -2.09 -11.42 -4.85
N GLU A 56 -1.06 -11.84 -4.15
CA GLU A 56 -0.95 -11.70 -2.70
C GLU A 56 0.03 -10.58 -2.37
N PHE A 57 -0.39 -9.68 -1.48
CA PHE A 57 0.44 -8.59 -0.99
C PHE A 57 0.77 -8.86 0.48
N THR A 58 2.05 -8.85 0.82
CA THR A 58 2.52 -8.96 2.20
C THR A 58 3.07 -7.61 2.63
N ILE A 59 2.54 -7.07 3.74
CA ILE A 59 3.06 -5.86 4.38
C ILE A 59 3.31 -6.19 5.85
N TYR A 60 4.56 -6.08 6.28
CA TYR A 60 5.00 -6.31 7.66
C TYR A 60 5.70 -5.06 8.18
N GLY A 61 5.40 -4.65 9.41
CA GLY A 61 5.89 -3.40 9.99
C GLY A 61 5.55 -3.28 11.47
N ASN A 62 6.10 -2.24 12.11
CA ASN A 62 5.93 -1.99 13.55
C ASN A 62 4.53 -1.50 13.95
N GLY A 63 3.68 -1.22 12.97
CA GLY A 63 2.30 -0.78 13.17
C GLY A 63 1.74 -0.12 11.92
N PHE A 64 0.42 0.09 11.90
CA PHE A 64 -0.27 0.68 10.76
C PHE A 64 -1.23 1.77 11.20
N LEU A 65 -1.36 2.82 10.39
CA LEU A 65 -2.37 3.87 10.59
C LEU A 65 -3.74 3.39 10.13
N TYR A 66 -4.79 4.10 10.54
CA TYR A 66 -6.15 3.78 10.10
C TYR A 66 -6.26 3.80 8.56
N HIS A 67 -6.71 2.66 8.00
CA HIS A 67 -6.78 2.34 6.57
C HIS A 67 -5.46 2.38 5.78
N MET A 68 -4.31 2.49 6.46
CA MET A 68 -3.00 2.64 5.81
C MET A 68 -2.73 1.60 4.73
N VAL A 69 -2.80 0.32 5.10
CA VAL A 69 -2.51 -0.79 4.17
C VAL A 69 -3.44 -0.72 2.95
N ARG A 70 -4.73 -0.49 3.15
CA ARG A 70 -5.70 -0.43 2.04
C ARG A 70 -5.50 0.79 1.14
N ASN A 71 -5.05 1.92 1.69
CA ASN A 71 -4.74 3.12 0.91
C ASN A 71 -3.46 2.94 0.08
N ILE A 72 -2.43 2.31 0.66
CA ILE A 72 -1.20 1.94 -0.04
C ILE A 72 -1.53 1.00 -1.19
N ILE A 73 -2.19 -0.12 -0.90
CA ILE A 73 -2.50 -1.15 -1.90
C ILE A 73 -3.43 -0.62 -3.00
N GLY A 74 -4.39 0.25 -2.69
CA GLY A 74 -5.21 0.91 -3.71
C GLY A 74 -4.41 1.78 -4.66
N THR A 75 -3.37 2.45 -4.15
CA THR A 75 -2.47 3.28 -4.96
C THR A 75 -1.50 2.41 -5.77
N VAL A 76 -0.89 1.39 -5.16
CA VAL A 76 -0.04 0.40 -5.85
C VAL A 76 -0.80 -0.30 -6.98
N ALA A 77 -2.07 -0.66 -6.78
CA ALA A 77 -2.89 -1.24 -7.83
C ALA A 77 -3.04 -0.29 -9.04
N ASN A 78 -3.20 1.02 -8.81
CA ASN A 78 -3.22 2.00 -9.90
C ASN A 78 -1.86 2.14 -10.60
N VAL A 79 -0.73 1.91 -9.90
CA VAL A 79 0.60 1.78 -10.53
C VAL A 79 0.63 0.55 -11.45
N GLY A 80 0.18 -0.60 -10.96
CA GLY A 80 0.13 -1.84 -11.74
C GLY A 80 -0.79 -1.74 -12.97
N LEU A 81 -1.83 -0.91 -12.90
CA LEU A 81 -2.72 -0.60 -14.02
C LEU A 81 -2.16 0.44 -15.00
N GLY A 82 -0.99 1.03 -14.71
CA GLY A 82 -0.39 2.10 -15.50
C GLY A 82 -1.14 3.44 -15.43
N ARG A 83 -2.06 3.62 -14.47
CA ARG A 83 -2.81 4.88 -14.28
C ARG A 83 -1.97 5.95 -13.60
N ILE A 84 -1.01 5.52 -12.78
CA ILE A 84 -0.01 6.36 -12.15
C ILE A 84 1.36 5.70 -12.33
N SER A 85 2.42 6.50 -12.40
CA SER A 85 3.78 5.99 -12.48
C SER A 85 4.35 5.73 -11.08
N VAL A 86 5.49 5.03 -11.02
CA VAL A 86 6.20 4.77 -9.75
C VAL A 86 6.73 6.09 -9.16
N GLU A 87 7.19 7.00 -10.01
CA GLU A 87 7.66 8.33 -9.62
C GLU A 87 6.50 9.17 -9.05
N ARG A 88 5.30 9.05 -9.65
CA ARG A 88 4.11 9.69 -9.10
C ARG A 88 3.72 9.10 -7.75
N PHE A 89 3.89 7.79 -7.55
CA PHE A 89 3.69 7.16 -6.24
C PHE A 89 4.66 7.72 -5.20
N ALA A 90 5.95 7.88 -5.54
CA ALA A 90 6.93 8.53 -4.67
C ALA A 90 6.51 9.97 -4.32
N ALA A 91 6.10 10.76 -5.31
CA ALA A 91 5.62 12.12 -5.09
C ALA A 91 4.38 12.19 -4.19
N ILE A 92 3.46 11.21 -4.28
CA ILE A 92 2.31 11.12 -3.37
C ILE A 92 2.80 10.88 -1.94
N MET A 93 3.75 9.97 -1.74
CA MET A 93 4.33 9.70 -0.43
C MET A 93 4.99 10.96 0.17
N GLU A 94 5.80 11.66 -0.61
CA GLU A 94 6.48 12.90 -0.20
C GLU A 94 5.51 14.07 0.05
N SER A 95 4.35 14.09 -0.62
CA SER A 95 3.37 15.16 -0.48
C SER A 95 2.68 15.19 0.89
N LEU A 96 2.68 14.06 1.61
CA LEU A 96 1.95 13.85 2.86
C LEU A 96 0.42 14.09 2.76
N ASP A 97 -0.10 14.25 1.54
CA ASP A 97 -1.48 14.63 1.27
C ASP A 97 -2.33 13.44 0.81
N ARG A 98 -3.29 13.06 1.65
CA ARG A 98 -4.21 11.95 1.39
C ARG A 98 -5.05 12.17 0.14
N HIS A 99 -5.32 13.41 -0.27
CA HIS A 99 -6.12 13.69 -1.47
C HIS A 99 -5.41 13.28 -2.77
N GLN A 100 -4.08 13.14 -2.74
CA GLN A 100 -3.31 12.68 -3.90
C GLN A 100 -3.24 11.16 -4.02
N ALA A 101 -3.47 10.44 -2.93
CA ALA A 101 -3.51 8.98 -2.92
C ALA A 101 -4.80 8.44 -3.56
N SER A 102 -4.70 7.22 -4.10
CA SER A 102 -5.82 6.59 -4.80
C SER A 102 -6.98 6.20 -3.87
N ALA A 103 -8.06 5.73 -4.47
CA ALA A 103 -9.17 5.15 -3.74
C ALA A 103 -8.70 3.97 -2.86
N THR A 104 -9.29 3.86 -1.67
CA THR A 104 -9.00 2.79 -0.71
C THR A 104 -9.36 1.44 -1.30
N ALA A 105 -8.44 0.48 -1.27
CA ALA A 105 -8.71 -0.90 -1.71
C ALA A 105 -9.88 -1.51 -0.91
N PRO A 106 -10.68 -2.43 -1.48
CA PRO A 106 -11.77 -3.10 -0.76
C PRO A 106 -11.29 -3.83 0.51
N ALA A 107 -12.10 -3.83 1.57
CA ALA A 107 -11.73 -4.43 2.85
C ALA A 107 -11.66 -5.97 2.81
N CYS A 108 -12.47 -6.60 1.96
CA CYS A 108 -12.63 -8.06 1.91
C CYS A 108 -11.37 -8.84 1.50
N GLY A 109 -10.34 -8.14 0.99
CA GLY A 109 -9.06 -8.77 0.63
C GLY A 109 -7.97 -8.63 1.70
N LEU A 110 -8.24 -7.99 2.83
CA LEU A 110 -7.26 -7.76 3.89
C LEU A 110 -7.51 -8.72 5.06
N TYR A 111 -6.45 -9.37 5.53
CA TYR A 111 -6.44 -10.16 6.76
C TYR A 111 -5.15 -9.93 7.53
N LEU A 112 -5.20 -10.12 8.85
CA LEU A 112 -4.02 -10.15 9.71
C LEU A 112 -3.46 -11.57 9.70
N TYR A 113 -2.19 -11.74 9.35
CA TYR A 113 -1.56 -13.05 9.26
C TYR A 113 -0.83 -13.45 10.55
N SER A 114 0.03 -12.58 11.08
CA SER A 114 0.82 -12.85 12.28
C SER A 114 1.07 -11.58 13.09
N VAL A 115 1.42 -11.77 14.37
CA VAL A 115 1.91 -10.73 15.28
C VAL A 115 3.11 -11.32 16.02
N GLU A 116 4.23 -10.59 16.00
CA GLU A 116 5.48 -10.97 16.68
C GLU A 116 5.62 -10.21 18.00
N TYR A 117 6.20 -10.85 19.02
CA TYR A 117 6.33 -10.37 20.39
C TYR A 117 7.79 -10.35 20.84
#